data_AF-A0A8C3V048-F1
#
_entry.id   AF-A0A8C3V048-F1
#
_cell.length_a   1.000
_cell.length_b   1.000
_cell.length_c   1.000
_cell.angle_alpha   90.00
_cell.angle_beta   90.00
_cell.angle_gamma   90.00
#
_symmetry.space_group_name_H-M   'P 1'
#
loop_
_entity.id
_entity.type
_entity.pdbx_description
1 polymer ?
#
loop_
_entity_poly.entity_id
_entity_poly.type
_entity_poly.pdbx_seq_one_letter_code
_entity_poly.pdbx_strand_id
1 'polypeptide(L)'
;MARSLYEWLWQHEFWLPPGITWEDMQESEDVHYPQPRDLLLSIPFALILVVIRCAFERAIALPLSTKLGVRDKQRPKPQPSPLLETFYSTRRKNPEEGELLNLAKQCDLPVRKVEKWFRRRRNMDRPSLSKKFSEACWRFTFYIISFFTGLAVLYDVSTYPLQPSLFLYYMLELSFYWSLVFTLPFDVKRKDFKEQIVHHAATIFLISFSYCANYIRIGTLVMVIHDASDYIPTLLWILLCECSSDNSAAAPCLLVLPNYSHGLQVHPPGHGMHQFVSFTSHREGGSIQTA
;
A
#
# COMPACT_ATOMS: atom_id res chain seq x y z
N MET A 1 20.42 -21.52 25.18
CA MET A 1 19.31 -20.55 25.08
C MET A 1 18.53 -20.69 23.78
N ALA A 2 19.11 -20.55 22.58
CA ALA A 2 18.33 -20.69 21.33
C ALA A 2 17.70 -22.10 21.16
N ARG A 3 18.46 -23.18 21.42
CA ARG A 3 17.93 -24.55 21.38
C ARG A 3 16.85 -24.81 22.42
N SER A 4 17.04 -24.37 23.67
CA SER A 4 16.02 -24.55 24.72
C SER A 4 14.73 -23.79 24.44
N LEU A 5 14.81 -22.62 23.80
CA LEU A 5 13.64 -21.87 23.33
C LEU A 5 12.98 -22.55 22.13
N TYR A 6 13.75 -23.15 21.23
CA TYR A 6 13.24 -23.93 20.10
C TYR A 6 12.47 -25.18 20.59
N GLU A 7 13.06 -25.98 21.47
CA GLU A 7 12.41 -27.16 22.07
C GLU A 7 11.14 -26.80 22.83
N TRP A 8 11.16 -25.68 23.57
CA TRP A 8 9.99 -25.18 24.28
C TRP A 8 8.90 -24.69 23.33
N LEU A 9 9.26 -23.91 22.30
CA LEU A 9 8.32 -23.40 21.32
C LEU A 9 7.70 -24.54 20.49
N TRP A 10 8.46 -25.60 20.19
CA TRP A 10 8.00 -26.75 19.40
C TRP A 10 7.47 -27.95 20.19
N GLN A 11 6.98 -27.72 21.40
CA GLN A 11 6.24 -28.76 22.12
C GLN A 11 4.96 -29.15 21.38
N HIS A 12 4.84 -30.44 21.06
CA HIS A 12 3.71 -31.10 20.39
C HIS A 12 2.35 -30.69 20.98
N GLU A 13 2.26 -30.61 22.31
CA GLU A 13 1.03 -30.30 23.05
C GLU A 13 0.46 -28.90 22.76
N PHE A 14 1.30 -27.94 22.35
CA PHE A 14 0.87 -26.57 22.08
C PHE A 14 0.25 -26.43 20.69
N TRP A 15 0.67 -27.28 19.74
CA TRP A 15 0.32 -27.13 18.32
C TRP A 15 -0.54 -28.28 17.78
N LEU A 16 -0.31 -29.50 18.25
CA LEU A 16 -1.00 -30.68 17.72
C LEU A 16 -2.21 -31.05 18.58
N PRO A 17 -3.24 -31.67 17.99
CA PRO A 17 -4.32 -32.29 18.76
C PRO A 17 -3.78 -33.35 19.74
N PRO A 18 -4.51 -33.63 20.84
CA PRO A 18 -4.07 -34.63 21.81
C PRO A 18 -3.85 -35.99 21.15
N GLY A 19 -2.65 -36.55 21.31
CA GLY A 19 -2.29 -37.88 20.79
C GLY A 19 -1.56 -37.91 19.44
N ILE A 20 -1.21 -36.75 18.86
CA ILE A 20 -0.39 -36.67 17.63
C ILE A 20 0.96 -36.02 17.97
N THR A 21 2.05 -36.61 17.48
CA THR A 21 3.41 -36.10 17.64
C THR A 21 3.98 -35.59 16.32
N TRP A 22 5.10 -34.85 16.37
CA TRP A 22 5.81 -34.41 15.15
C TRP A 22 6.41 -35.60 14.38
N GLU A 23 6.61 -36.75 15.03
CA GLU A 23 7.09 -38.00 14.40
C GLU A 23 6.03 -38.60 13.47
N ASP A 24 4.74 -38.43 13.80
CA ASP A 24 3.62 -38.87 12.98
C ASP A 24 3.42 -38.02 11.70
N MET A 25 4.16 -36.91 11.58
CA MET A 25 4.15 -36.03 10.41
C MET A 25 5.41 -36.17 9.54
N GLN A 26 6.17 -37.25 9.71
CA GLN A 26 7.25 -37.60 8.79
C GLN A 26 6.67 -38.18 7.48
N GLU A 27 7.33 -37.87 6.36
CA GLU A 27 6.94 -38.38 5.03
C GLU A 27 6.74 -39.90 5.06
N SER A 28 5.56 -40.35 4.64
CA SER A 28 5.24 -41.76 4.37
C SER A 28 5.06 -41.95 2.87
N GLU A 29 5.15 -43.18 2.36
CA GLU A 29 5.06 -43.48 0.92
C GLU A 29 3.78 -42.93 0.24
N ASP A 30 2.72 -42.70 1.02
CA ASP A 30 1.41 -42.25 0.52
C ASP A 30 1.05 -40.79 0.89
N VAL A 31 1.79 -40.14 1.80
CA VAL A 31 1.44 -38.79 2.33
C VAL A 31 2.64 -37.86 2.34
N HIS A 32 2.60 -36.85 1.46
CA HIS A 32 3.64 -35.82 1.36
C HIS A 32 3.29 -34.61 2.23
N TYR A 33 4.07 -34.39 3.29
CA TYR A 33 3.88 -33.23 4.19
C TYR A 33 4.55 -31.96 3.65
N PRO A 34 4.06 -30.77 4.02
CA PRO A 34 4.67 -29.48 3.67
C PRO A 34 6.07 -29.37 4.26
N GLN A 35 7.08 -29.06 3.45
CA GLN A 35 8.43 -28.89 3.95
C GLN A 35 8.86 -27.42 3.96
N PRO A 36 9.60 -26.95 4.99
CA PRO A 36 10.07 -25.56 5.03
C PRO A 36 10.91 -25.16 3.80
N ARG A 37 11.61 -26.12 3.17
CA ARG A 37 12.38 -25.91 1.95
C ARG A 37 11.50 -25.48 0.76
N ASP A 38 10.25 -25.90 0.74
CA ASP A 38 9.33 -25.61 -0.36
C ASP A 38 8.97 -24.12 -0.40
N LEU A 39 8.99 -23.45 0.76
CA LEU A 39 8.81 -22.00 0.85
C LEU A 39 9.86 -21.22 0.05
N LEU A 40 11.05 -21.77 -0.17
CA LEU A 40 12.08 -21.11 -0.99
C LEU A 40 11.67 -21.03 -2.46
N LEU A 41 10.79 -21.92 -2.94
CA LEU A 41 10.22 -21.84 -4.29
C LEU A 41 9.35 -20.60 -4.48
N SER A 42 8.82 -20.01 -3.40
CA SER A 42 8.05 -18.76 -3.49
C SER A 42 8.88 -17.57 -3.97
N ILE A 43 10.20 -17.58 -3.77
CA ILE A 43 11.09 -16.48 -4.17
C ILE A 43 11.20 -16.37 -5.70
N PRO A 44 11.57 -17.42 -6.46
CA PRO A 44 11.59 -17.33 -7.92
C PRO A 44 10.20 -17.06 -8.51
N PHE A 45 9.13 -17.62 -7.94
CA PHE A 45 7.76 -17.29 -8.34
C PHE A 45 7.42 -15.81 -8.09
N ALA A 46 7.86 -15.22 -6.98
CA ALA A 46 7.70 -13.80 -6.70
C ALA A 46 8.39 -12.94 -7.76
N LEU A 47 9.60 -13.29 -8.19
CA LEU A 47 10.30 -12.57 -9.26
C LEU A 47 9.56 -12.67 -10.59
N ILE A 48 9.01 -13.84 -10.92
CA ILE A 48 8.15 -14.03 -12.10
C ILE A 48 6.91 -13.15 -11.99
N LEU A 49 6.25 -13.09 -10.83
CA LEU A 49 5.09 -12.22 -10.59
C LEU A 49 5.44 -10.74 -10.73
N VAL A 50 6.65 -10.30 -10.34
CA VAL A 50 7.11 -8.93 -10.59
C VAL A 50 7.22 -8.65 -12.09
N VAL A 51 7.75 -9.59 -12.88
CA VAL A 51 7.82 -9.45 -14.35
C VAL A 51 6.41 -9.37 -14.95
N ILE A 52 5.50 -10.26 -14.52
CA ILE A 52 4.10 -10.26 -14.96
C ILE A 52 3.43 -8.94 -14.58
N ARG A 53 3.63 -8.44 -13.37
CA ARG A 53 3.14 -7.13 -12.91
C ARG A 53 3.62 -6.03 -13.84
N CYS A 54 4.91 -5.96 -14.14
CA CYS A 54 5.46 -4.94 -15.03
C CYS A 54 4.87 -5.02 -16.45
N ALA A 55 4.65 -6.23 -16.97
CA ALA A 55 3.96 -6.44 -18.24
C ALA A 55 2.50 -5.98 -18.17
N PHE A 56 1.75 -6.37 -17.13
CA PHE A 56 0.35 -6.00 -16.93
C PHE A 56 0.15 -4.49 -16.82
N GLU A 57 0.97 -3.83 -15.99
CA GLU A 57 0.91 -2.38 -15.81
C GLU A 57 1.07 -1.66 -17.17
N ARG A 58 2.02 -2.10 -17.99
CA ARG A 58 2.30 -1.50 -19.31
C ARG A 58 1.27 -1.83 -20.38
N ALA A 59 0.87 -3.10 -20.47
CA ALA A 59 0.05 -3.60 -21.56
C ALA A 59 -1.45 -3.40 -21.34
N ILE A 60 -1.91 -3.40 -20.09
CA ILE A 60 -3.35 -3.39 -19.75
C ILE A 60 -3.70 -2.15 -18.93
N ALA A 61 -2.99 -1.90 -17.83
CA ALA A 61 -3.43 -0.89 -16.88
C ALA A 61 -3.23 0.56 -17.39
N LEU A 62 -2.12 0.85 -18.08
CA LEU A 62 -1.89 2.16 -18.71
C LEU A 62 -2.93 2.49 -19.80
N PRO A 63 -3.21 1.63 -20.80
CA PRO A 63 -4.24 1.94 -21.78
C PRO A 63 -5.63 2.02 -21.14
N LEU A 64 -5.92 1.20 -20.13
CA LEU A 64 -7.17 1.31 -19.37
C LEU A 64 -7.30 2.67 -18.68
N SER A 65 -6.24 3.15 -18.01
CA SER A 65 -6.25 4.48 -17.38
C SER A 65 -6.52 5.62 -18.37
N THR A 66 -6.03 5.49 -19.60
CA THR A 66 -6.24 6.49 -20.66
C THR A 66 -7.68 6.46 -21.18
N LYS A 67 -8.26 5.25 -21.35
CA LYS A 67 -9.65 5.08 -21.76
C LYS A 67 -10.65 5.62 -20.72
N LEU A 68 -10.34 5.45 -19.44
CA LEU A 68 -11.15 5.97 -18.31
C LEU A 68 -10.89 7.47 -18.02
N GLY A 69 -10.12 8.15 -18.87
CA GLY A 69 -9.87 9.58 -18.75
C GLY A 69 -9.00 10.01 -17.56
N VAL A 70 -8.28 9.08 -16.94
CA VAL A 70 -7.38 9.35 -15.81
C VAL A 70 -6.27 10.29 -16.27
N ARG A 71 -6.42 11.58 -15.94
CA ARG A 71 -5.52 12.65 -16.38
C ARG A 71 -4.49 12.97 -15.31
N ASP A 72 -3.23 12.78 -15.68
CA ASP A 72 -2.12 13.22 -14.85
C ASP A 72 -2.03 14.75 -14.85
N LYS A 73 -2.08 15.34 -13.64
CA LYS A 73 -1.89 16.77 -13.46
C LYS A 73 -0.47 17.14 -13.91
N GLN A 74 -0.34 17.89 -15.00
CA GLN A 74 0.94 18.40 -15.45
C GLN A 74 1.55 19.30 -14.37
N ARG A 75 2.74 18.94 -13.90
CA ARG A 75 3.44 19.67 -12.84
C ARG A 75 4.57 20.49 -13.46
N PRO A 76 4.60 21.83 -13.23
CA PRO A 76 5.63 22.68 -13.80
C PRO A 76 7.02 22.24 -13.34
N LYS A 77 7.94 22.03 -14.29
CA LYS A 77 9.35 21.77 -13.97
C LYS A 77 9.95 23.00 -13.27
N PRO A 78 10.75 22.82 -12.21
CA PRO A 78 11.49 23.90 -11.60
C PRO A 78 12.57 24.40 -12.58
N GLN A 79 13.07 25.61 -12.35
CA GLN A 79 14.16 26.17 -13.14
C GLN A 79 15.41 25.28 -13.01
N PRO A 80 16.15 24.99 -14.09
CA PRO A 80 17.39 24.22 -13.99
C PRO A 80 18.41 24.95 -13.10
N SER A 81 18.79 24.34 -11.99
CA SER A 81 19.80 24.87 -11.06
C SER A 81 20.58 23.71 -10.43
N PRO A 82 21.82 23.44 -10.88
CA PRO A 82 22.61 22.31 -10.39
C PRO A 82 22.81 22.35 -8.88
N LEU A 83 23.08 23.53 -8.31
CA LEU A 83 23.29 23.72 -6.86
C LEU A 83 22.08 23.26 -6.02
N LEU A 84 20.86 23.68 -6.40
CA LEU A 84 19.66 23.29 -5.66
C LEU A 84 19.34 21.79 -5.85
N GLU A 85 19.63 21.21 -7.00
CA GLU A 85 19.43 19.78 -7.26
C GLU A 85 20.42 18.91 -6.48
N THR A 86 21.69 19.32 -6.42
CA THR A 86 22.72 18.66 -5.59
C THR A 86 22.34 18.72 -4.12
N PHE A 87 21.89 19.89 -3.64
CA PHE A 87 21.41 20.04 -2.27
C PHE A 87 20.20 19.13 -2.00
N TYR A 88 19.21 19.13 -2.89
CA TYR A 88 17.98 18.34 -2.75
C TYR A 88 18.26 16.84 -2.67
N SER A 89 19.20 16.36 -3.47
CA SER A 89 19.52 14.93 -3.59
C SER A 89 20.44 14.44 -2.48
N THR A 90 21.32 15.30 -1.97
CA THR A 90 22.39 14.91 -1.04
C THR A 90 22.07 15.23 0.43
N ARG A 91 21.36 16.33 0.69
CA ARG A 91 21.14 16.84 2.06
C ARG A 91 19.71 16.57 2.52
N ARG A 92 18.76 17.41 2.10
CA ARG A 92 17.36 17.33 2.53
C ARG A 92 16.40 17.96 1.53
N LYS A 93 15.17 17.43 1.50
CA LYS A 93 14.10 17.89 0.61
C LYS A 93 13.43 19.18 1.09
N ASN A 94 13.47 19.45 2.39
CA ASN A 94 12.96 20.65 3.04
C ASN A 94 14.12 21.38 3.74
N PRO A 95 14.70 22.42 3.13
CA PRO A 95 15.73 23.24 3.78
C PRO A 95 15.12 24.10 4.91
N GLU A 96 15.90 24.33 5.96
CA GLU A 96 15.57 25.29 7.02
C GLU A 96 15.82 26.73 6.55
N GLU A 97 15.34 27.71 7.31
CA GLU A 97 15.44 29.14 6.95
C GLU A 97 16.89 29.60 6.73
N GLY A 98 17.82 29.22 7.61
CA GLY A 98 19.24 29.57 7.48
C GLY A 98 19.88 29.01 6.19
N GLU A 99 19.50 27.79 5.79
CA GLU A 99 20.00 27.20 4.54
C GLU A 99 19.36 27.79 3.31
N LEU A 100 18.07 28.14 3.36
CA LEU A 100 17.39 28.84 2.28
C LEU A 100 18.10 30.16 1.97
N LEU A 101 18.52 30.90 3.01
CA LEU A 101 19.30 32.14 2.86
C LEU A 101 20.67 31.88 2.22
N ASN A 102 21.37 30.83 2.66
CA ASN A 102 22.67 30.47 2.09
C ASN A 102 22.56 30.03 0.62
N LEU A 103 21.56 29.21 0.29
CA LEU A 103 21.31 28.76 -1.09
C LEU A 103 20.88 29.92 -2.00
N ALA A 104 20.07 30.83 -1.48
CA ALA A 104 19.69 32.07 -2.17
C ALA A 104 20.91 32.92 -2.52
N LYS A 105 21.84 33.10 -1.56
CA LYS A 105 23.11 33.81 -1.79
C LYS A 105 23.99 33.09 -2.82
N GLN A 106 24.13 31.77 -2.74
CA GLN A 106 24.98 31.00 -3.68
C GLN A 106 24.44 30.98 -5.11
N CYS A 107 23.13 30.98 -5.28
CA CYS A 107 22.50 30.95 -6.60
C CYS A 107 22.24 32.34 -7.18
N ASP A 108 22.55 33.41 -6.43
CA ASP A 108 22.17 34.79 -6.74
C ASP A 108 20.66 34.92 -7.06
N LEU A 109 19.83 34.28 -6.22
CA LEU A 109 18.38 34.26 -6.38
C LEU A 109 17.68 34.75 -5.11
N PRO A 110 16.53 35.44 -5.23
CA PRO A 110 15.72 35.79 -4.07
C PRO A 110 15.20 34.51 -3.39
N VAL A 111 15.15 34.54 -2.05
CA VAL A 111 14.74 33.41 -1.20
C VAL A 111 13.40 32.80 -1.65
N ARG A 112 12.42 33.63 -2.02
CA ARG A 112 11.11 33.17 -2.53
C ARG A 112 11.21 32.31 -3.79
N LYS A 113 12.17 32.58 -4.69
CA LYS A 113 12.38 31.74 -5.88
C LYS A 113 12.97 30.39 -5.50
N VAL A 114 13.91 30.36 -4.56
CA VAL A 114 14.51 29.12 -4.04
C VAL A 114 13.45 28.28 -3.32
N GLU A 115 12.64 28.88 -2.44
CA GLU A 115 11.55 28.18 -1.75
C GLU A 115 10.51 27.61 -2.73
N LYS A 116 10.11 28.40 -3.74
CA LYS A 116 9.22 27.96 -4.83
C LYS A 116 9.83 26.83 -5.65
N TRP A 117 11.14 26.86 -5.88
CA TRP A 117 11.89 25.80 -6.54
C TRP A 117 11.77 24.48 -5.75
N PHE A 118 12.06 24.50 -4.44
CA PHE A 118 11.93 23.32 -3.57
C PHE A 118 10.50 22.79 -3.51
N ARG A 119 9.50 23.68 -3.47
CA ARG A 119 8.08 23.29 -3.53
C ARG A 119 7.73 22.61 -4.86
N ARG A 120 8.18 23.15 -5.99
CA ARG A 120 7.95 22.57 -7.33
C ARG A 120 8.67 21.23 -7.49
N ARG A 121 9.93 21.14 -7.05
CA ARG A 121 10.75 19.92 -7.12
C ARG A 121 10.15 18.78 -6.30
N ARG A 122 9.66 19.06 -5.08
CA ARG A 122 8.90 18.11 -4.26
C ARG A 122 7.57 17.70 -4.90
N ASN A 123 6.89 18.64 -5.54
CA ASN A 123 5.67 18.32 -6.29
C ASN A 123 5.95 17.43 -7.50
N MET A 124 7.11 17.56 -8.17
CA MET A 124 7.52 16.62 -9.22
C MET A 124 7.76 15.21 -8.72
N ASP A 125 8.33 15.05 -7.52
CA ASP A 125 8.55 13.73 -6.89
C ASP A 125 7.24 12.99 -6.54
N ARG A 126 6.10 13.68 -6.51
CA ARG A 126 4.83 13.00 -6.27
C ARG A 126 4.57 12.02 -7.43
N PRO A 127 3.99 10.85 -7.17
CA PRO A 127 3.62 9.92 -8.24
C PRO A 127 2.56 10.51 -9.16
N SER A 128 2.49 10.01 -10.40
CA SER A 128 1.35 10.20 -11.30
C SER A 128 0.11 9.48 -10.76
N LEU A 129 -1.06 10.01 -11.09
CA LEU A 129 -2.34 9.36 -10.78
C LEU A 129 -2.46 8.07 -11.57
N SER A 130 -2.04 8.07 -12.84
CA SER A 130 -2.04 6.88 -13.69
C SER A 130 -1.18 5.76 -13.13
N LYS A 131 -0.02 6.07 -12.52
CA LYS A 131 0.81 5.06 -11.85
C LYS A 131 0.09 4.43 -10.66
N LYS A 132 -0.56 5.23 -9.80
CA LYS A 132 -1.35 4.71 -8.67
C LYS A 132 -2.54 3.88 -9.13
N PHE A 133 -3.19 4.29 -10.21
CA PHE A 133 -4.27 3.54 -10.83
C PHE A 133 -3.76 2.19 -11.33
N SER A 134 -2.64 2.16 -12.05
CA SER A 134 -2.04 0.91 -12.52
C SER A 134 -1.64 -0.04 -11.38
N GLU A 135 -1.05 0.49 -10.31
CA GLU A 135 -0.74 -0.27 -9.09
C GLU A 135 -2.02 -0.88 -8.45
N ALA A 136 -3.10 -0.09 -8.38
CA ALA A 136 -4.38 -0.55 -7.83
C ALA A 136 -5.03 -1.61 -8.71
N CYS A 137 -5.02 -1.45 -10.04
CA CYS A 137 -5.56 -2.43 -10.98
C CYS A 137 -4.85 -3.79 -10.87
N TRP A 138 -3.51 -3.80 -10.81
CA TRP A 138 -2.75 -5.04 -10.64
C TRP A 138 -3.16 -5.79 -9.37
N ARG A 139 -3.18 -5.09 -8.23
CA ARG A 139 -3.60 -5.66 -6.94
C ARG A 139 -5.02 -6.19 -7.00
N PHE A 140 -5.95 -5.40 -7.54
CA PHE A 140 -7.34 -5.79 -7.71
C PHE A 140 -7.49 -7.07 -8.56
N THR A 141 -6.82 -7.15 -9.70
CA THR A 141 -6.83 -8.33 -10.57
C THR A 141 -6.28 -9.56 -9.84
N PHE A 142 -5.16 -9.41 -9.14
CA PHE A 142 -4.57 -10.52 -8.40
C PHE A 142 -5.49 -11.01 -7.27
N TYR A 143 -5.97 -10.11 -6.40
CA TYR A 143 -6.83 -10.49 -5.27
C TYR A 143 -8.14 -11.13 -5.71
N ILE A 144 -8.75 -10.69 -6.82
CA ILE A 144 -9.94 -11.34 -7.37
C ILE A 144 -9.63 -12.76 -7.83
N ILE A 145 -8.57 -12.92 -8.62
CA ILE A 145 -8.18 -14.25 -9.12
C ILE A 145 -7.86 -15.16 -7.94
N SER A 146 -7.13 -14.65 -6.94
CA SER A 146 -6.77 -15.43 -5.77
C SER A 146 -8.00 -15.82 -4.93
N PHE A 147 -8.91 -14.89 -4.67
CA PHE A 147 -10.12 -15.16 -3.90
C PHE A 147 -10.97 -16.29 -4.54
N PHE A 148 -11.23 -16.22 -5.85
CA PHE A 148 -11.96 -17.29 -6.53
C PHE A 148 -11.17 -18.60 -6.57
N THR A 149 -9.85 -18.54 -6.73
CA THR A 149 -8.98 -19.73 -6.66
C THR A 149 -9.04 -20.36 -5.27
N GLY A 150 -8.98 -19.56 -4.21
CA GLY A 150 -9.06 -20.00 -2.82
C GLY A 150 -10.42 -20.60 -2.48
N LEU A 151 -11.53 -20.04 -2.99
CA LEU A 151 -12.85 -20.66 -2.87
C LEU A 151 -12.94 -22.01 -3.58
N ALA A 152 -12.39 -22.12 -4.80
CA ALA A 152 -12.36 -23.37 -5.54
C ALA A 152 -11.52 -24.44 -4.81
N VAL A 153 -10.35 -24.06 -4.30
CA VAL A 153 -9.48 -24.94 -3.52
C VAL A 153 -10.15 -25.34 -2.20
N LEU A 154 -10.83 -24.43 -1.50
CA LEU A 154 -11.53 -24.72 -0.25
C LEU A 154 -12.69 -25.72 -0.47
N TYR A 155 -13.41 -25.59 -1.58
CA TYR A 155 -14.44 -26.54 -1.98
C TYR A 155 -13.84 -27.93 -2.26
N ASP A 156 -12.70 -28.00 -2.94
CA ASP A 156 -12.03 -29.26 -3.29
C ASP A 156 -11.40 -29.97 -2.08
N VAL A 157 -10.82 -29.21 -1.13
CA VAL A 157 -10.28 -29.71 0.15
C VAL A 157 -11.35 -30.37 1.03
N SER A 158 -12.61 -30.00 0.85
CA SER A 158 -13.73 -30.65 1.53
C SER A 158 -14.01 -32.07 0.99
N THR A 159 -13.46 -32.42 -0.18
CA THR A 159 -13.78 -33.64 -0.92
C THR A 159 -12.61 -34.63 -0.99
N TYR A 160 -11.33 -34.19 -1.01
CA TYR A 160 -10.16 -35.08 -1.14
C TYR A 160 -8.94 -34.69 -0.27
N PRO A 161 -8.12 -35.66 0.20
CA PRO A 161 -6.92 -35.37 0.97
C PRO A 161 -5.81 -34.75 0.11
N LEU A 162 -5.34 -33.58 0.56
CA LEU A 162 -4.12 -32.84 0.19
C LEU A 162 -3.70 -32.89 -1.30
N GLN A 163 -4.17 -31.91 -2.04
CA GLN A 163 -4.08 -31.89 -3.50
C GLN A 163 -2.96 -30.92 -3.97
N PRO A 164 -2.27 -31.19 -5.10
CA PRO A 164 -1.27 -30.28 -5.68
C PRO A 164 -1.77 -28.84 -5.90
N SER A 165 -3.08 -28.67 -6.08
CA SER A 165 -3.74 -27.37 -6.18
C SER A 165 -3.57 -26.52 -4.92
N LEU A 166 -3.63 -27.13 -3.74
CA LEU A 166 -3.47 -26.45 -2.45
C LEU A 166 -2.03 -25.97 -2.25
N PHE A 167 -1.06 -26.81 -2.63
CA PHE A 167 0.35 -26.46 -2.62
C PHE A 167 0.61 -25.25 -3.54
N LEU A 168 0.12 -25.31 -4.78
CA LEU A 168 0.30 -24.21 -5.74
C LEU A 168 -0.39 -22.93 -5.26
N TYR A 169 -1.56 -23.02 -4.63
CA TYR A 169 -2.25 -21.86 -4.06
C TYR A 169 -1.41 -21.20 -2.95
N TYR A 170 -0.89 -21.98 -2.00
CA TYR A 170 0.00 -21.48 -0.94
C TYR A 170 1.26 -20.82 -1.51
N MET A 171 1.91 -21.48 -2.47
CA MET A 171 3.10 -20.93 -3.10
C MET A 171 2.80 -19.64 -3.85
N LEU A 172 1.68 -19.57 -4.57
CA LEU A 172 1.26 -18.38 -5.32
C LEU A 172 0.93 -17.20 -4.40
N GLU A 173 0.18 -17.43 -3.32
CA GLU A 173 -0.14 -16.42 -2.30
C GLU A 173 1.13 -15.87 -1.63
N LEU A 174 1.98 -16.76 -1.12
CA LEU A 174 3.23 -16.37 -0.50
C LEU A 174 4.14 -15.60 -1.46
N SER A 175 4.22 -16.04 -2.71
CA SER A 175 4.98 -15.38 -3.77
C SER A 175 4.46 -13.98 -4.07
N PHE A 176 3.15 -13.78 -4.01
CA PHE A 176 2.57 -12.47 -4.21
C PHE A 176 2.95 -11.49 -3.10
N TYR A 177 2.87 -11.90 -1.82
CA TYR A 177 3.34 -11.05 -0.73
C TYR A 177 4.85 -10.76 -0.81
N TRP A 178 5.66 -11.74 -1.21
CA TRP A 178 7.08 -11.48 -1.52
C TRP A 178 7.26 -10.49 -2.66
N SER A 179 6.46 -10.60 -3.74
CA SER A 179 6.51 -9.67 -4.86
C SER A 179 6.17 -8.25 -4.44
N LEU A 180 5.20 -8.08 -3.52
CA LEU A 180 4.87 -6.80 -2.92
C LEU A 180 6.08 -6.27 -2.13
N VAL A 181 6.70 -7.07 -1.26
CA VAL A 181 7.90 -6.66 -0.50
C VAL A 181 9.05 -6.23 -1.41
N PHE A 182 9.33 -6.97 -2.49
CA PHE A 182 10.39 -6.61 -3.43
C PHE A 182 10.11 -5.32 -4.21
N THR A 183 8.83 -5.02 -4.45
CA THR A 183 8.42 -3.83 -5.20
C THR A 183 8.19 -2.61 -4.31
N LEU A 184 7.99 -2.78 -2.99
CA LEU A 184 7.80 -1.71 -2.01
C LEU A 184 8.83 -0.55 -2.11
N PRO A 185 10.15 -0.78 -2.31
CA PRO A 185 11.12 0.32 -2.40
C PRO A 185 10.96 1.18 -3.66
N PHE A 186 10.43 0.58 -4.73
CA PHE A 186 10.21 1.20 -6.04
C PHE A 186 8.81 1.80 -6.17
N ASP A 187 7.86 1.29 -5.39
CA ASP A 187 6.51 1.83 -5.28
C ASP A 187 6.53 3.21 -4.60
N VAL A 188 5.42 3.92 -4.77
CA VAL A 188 5.24 5.25 -4.20
C VAL A 188 5.40 5.22 -2.69
N LYS A 189 6.45 5.88 -2.18
CA LYS A 189 6.64 6.05 -0.73
C LYS A 189 5.50 6.88 -0.13
N ARG A 190 4.57 6.18 0.52
CA ARG A 190 3.49 6.75 1.33
C ARG A 190 3.99 7.01 2.76
N LYS A 191 3.24 7.81 3.53
CA LYS A 191 3.57 8.06 4.94
C LYS A 191 3.52 6.77 5.77
N ASP A 192 2.72 5.82 5.31
CA ASP A 192 2.42 4.57 6.00
C ASP A 192 3.38 3.43 5.57
N PHE A 193 4.52 3.78 4.97
CA PHE A 193 5.50 2.82 4.43
C PHE A 193 5.99 1.79 5.47
N LYS A 194 6.23 2.24 6.70
CA LYS A 194 6.70 1.36 7.79
C LYS A 194 5.62 0.38 8.22
N GLU A 195 4.39 0.87 8.37
CA GLU A 195 3.22 0.06 8.73
C GLU A 195 2.96 -1.00 7.65
N GLN A 196 3.03 -0.60 6.38
CA GLN A 196 2.87 -1.53 5.26
C GLN A 196 3.93 -2.64 5.28
N ILE A 197 5.22 -2.33 5.53
CA ILE A 197 6.27 -3.36 5.64
C ILE A 197 5.97 -4.33 6.79
N VAL A 198 5.62 -3.80 7.96
CA VAL A 198 5.34 -4.64 9.14
C VAL A 198 4.14 -5.55 8.88
N HIS A 199 3.09 -5.03 8.25
CA HIS A 199 1.93 -5.82 7.85
C HIS A 199 2.31 -6.96 6.88
N HIS A 200 3.09 -6.68 5.82
CA HIS A 200 3.50 -7.71 4.85
C HIS A 200 4.45 -8.74 5.49
N ALA A 201 5.33 -8.31 6.40
CA ALA A 201 6.19 -9.22 7.14
C ALA A 201 5.37 -10.15 8.05
N ALA A 202 4.30 -9.63 8.69
CA ALA A 202 3.41 -10.42 9.52
C ALA A 202 2.62 -11.44 8.69
N THR A 203 2.09 -11.06 7.52
CA THR A 203 1.34 -11.99 6.66
C THR A 203 2.24 -13.09 6.08
N ILE A 204 3.44 -12.75 5.59
CA ILE A 204 4.45 -13.73 5.14
C ILE A 204 4.80 -14.70 6.26
N PHE A 205 5.01 -14.20 7.48
CA PHE A 205 5.29 -15.03 8.64
C PHE A 205 4.13 -15.97 8.96
N LEU A 206 2.89 -15.47 9.00
CA LEU A 206 1.71 -16.28 9.31
C LEU A 206 1.44 -17.38 8.26
N ILE A 207 1.61 -17.06 6.96
CA ILE A 207 1.47 -18.05 5.87
C ILE A 207 2.58 -19.10 5.95
N SER A 208 3.82 -18.67 6.18
CA SER A 208 4.96 -19.60 6.31
C SER A 208 4.80 -20.49 7.54
N PHE A 209 4.33 -19.91 8.64
CA PHE A 209 4.10 -20.62 9.89
C PHE A 209 2.96 -21.65 9.75
N SER A 210 1.82 -21.27 9.17
CA SER A 210 0.71 -22.19 8.96
C SER A 210 1.07 -23.35 8.03
N TYR A 211 1.93 -23.10 7.04
CA TYR A 211 2.45 -24.12 6.14
C TYR A 211 3.39 -25.10 6.87
N CYS A 212 4.39 -24.60 7.60
CA CYS A 212 5.35 -25.44 8.33
C CYS A 212 4.71 -26.22 9.50
N ALA A 213 3.69 -25.65 10.15
CA ALA A 213 2.98 -26.28 11.26
C ALA A 213 1.83 -27.20 10.80
N ASN A 214 1.71 -27.45 9.49
CA ASN A 214 0.67 -28.29 8.90
C ASN A 214 -0.79 -27.82 9.18
N TYR A 215 -0.99 -26.52 9.46
CA TYR A 215 -2.31 -25.90 9.60
C TYR A 215 -2.91 -25.47 8.25
N ILE A 216 -2.70 -26.27 7.21
CA ILE A 216 -2.95 -25.86 5.83
C ILE A 216 -4.43 -25.50 5.61
N ARG A 217 -5.35 -26.28 6.20
CA ARG A 217 -6.81 -26.03 6.12
C ARG A 217 -7.21 -24.70 6.74
N ILE A 218 -6.75 -24.45 7.96
CA ILE A 218 -7.04 -23.20 8.69
C ILE A 218 -6.38 -22.03 7.98
N GLY A 219 -5.13 -22.16 7.56
CA GLY A 219 -4.41 -21.10 6.87
C GLY A 219 -5.04 -20.77 5.50
N THR A 220 -5.62 -21.74 4.79
CA THR A 220 -6.37 -21.47 3.53
C THR A 220 -7.59 -20.60 3.79
N LEU A 221 -8.36 -20.91 4.85
CA LEU A 221 -9.50 -20.09 5.25
C LEU A 221 -9.06 -18.66 5.62
N VAL A 222 -7.96 -18.53 6.36
CA VAL A 222 -7.39 -17.23 6.73
C VAL A 222 -6.96 -16.45 5.48
N MET A 223 -6.32 -17.07 4.50
CA MET A 223 -5.93 -16.42 3.24
C MET A 223 -7.15 -15.91 2.45
N VAL A 224 -8.20 -16.72 2.30
CA VAL A 224 -9.44 -16.30 1.62
C VAL A 224 -10.10 -15.10 2.32
N ILE A 225 -10.13 -15.10 3.66
CA ILE A 225 -10.66 -13.98 4.44
C ILE A 225 -9.78 -12.73 4.30
N HIS A 226 -8.46 -12.92 4.28
CA HIS A 226 -7.50 -11.82 4.12
C HIS A 226 -7.66 -11.14 2.74
N ASP A 227 -7.75 -11.94 1.67
CA ASP A 227 -8.00 -11.44 0.32
C ASP A 227 -9.34 -10.71 0.24
N ALA A 228 -10.34 -11.20 0.98
CA ALA A 228 -11.64 -10.54 1.11
C ALA A 228 -11.53 -9.15 1.77
N SER A 229 -10.67 -8.97 2.79
CA SER A 229 -10.47 -7.66 3.40
C SER A 229 -9.69 -6.68 2.53
N ASP A 230 -8.74 -7.18 1.73
CA ASP A 230 -7.82 -6.33 0.94
C ASP A 230 -8.43 -5.82 -0.37
N TYR A 231 -9.44 -6.50 -0.92
CA TYR A 231 -10.12 -6.02 -2.13
C TYR A 231 -10.95 -4.75 -1.88
N ILE A 232 -11.57 -4.61 -0.70
CA ILE A 232 -12.57 -3.54 -0.42
C ILE A 232 -11.95 -2.14 -0.56
N PRO A 233 -10.81 -1.83 0.10
CA PRO A 233 -10.20 -0.51 -0.01
C PRO A 233 -9.68 -0.21 -1.43
N THR A 234 -9.18 -1.25 -2.12
CA THR A 234 -8.62 -1.10 -3.48
C THR A 234 -9.72 -0.80 -4.50
N LEU A 235 -10.84 -1.51 -4.42
CA LEU A 235 -12.00 -1.29 -5.27
C LEU A 235 -12.61 0.10 -5.03
N LEU A 236 -12.79 0.48 -3.76
CA LEU A 236 -13.29 1.80 -3.40
C LEU A 236 -12.40 2.91 -3.97
N TRP A 237 -11.08 2.76 -3.88
CA TRP A 237 -10.14 3.72 -4.47
C TRP A 237 -10.27 3.83 -5.99
N ILE A 238 -10.38 2.71 -6.71
CA ILE A 238 -10.54 2.70 -8.19
C ILE A 238 -11.84 3.40 -8.59
N LEU A 239 -12.95 3.10 -7.92
CA LEU A 239 -14.26 3.72 -8.18
C LEU A 239 -14.25 5.23 -7.90
N LEU A 240 -13.60 5.66 -6.81
CA LEU A 240 -13.42 7.09 -6.53
C LEU A 240 -12.54 7.77 -7.58
N CYS A 241 -11.56 7.06 -8.15
CA CYS A 241 -10.73 7.57 -9.23
C CYS A 241 -11.56 7.79 -10.51
N GLU A 242 -12.47 6.87 -10.82
CA GLU A 242 -13.43 6.99 -11.92
C GLU A 242 -14.37 8.18 -11.71
N CYS A 243 -14.99 8.28 -10.53
CA CYS A 243 -15.88 9.40 -10.18
C CYS A 243 -15.18 10.76 -10.17
N SER A 244 -13.87 10.81 -9.91
CA SER A 244 -13.08 12.05 -10.01
C SER A 244 -12.71 12.40 -11.47
N SER A 245 -12.76 11.43 -12.39
CA SER A 245 -12.52 11.62 -13.82
C SER A 245 -13.78 12.15 -14.52
N ASP A 246 -14.93 11.58 -14.17
CA ASP A 246 -16.25 12.03 -14.61
C ASP A 246 -16.75 13.18 -13.73
N ASN A 247 -16.44 14.40 -14.15
CA ASN A 247 -16.80 15.67 -13.49
C ASN A 247 -18.32 15.97 -13.43
N SER A 248 -19.19 14.95 -13.48
CA SER A 248 -20.66 15.04 -13.59
C SER A 248 -21.42 14.40 -12.42
N ALA A 249 -20.76 13.72 -11.47
CA ALA A 249 -21.45 13.03 -10.36
C ALA A 249 -20.91 13.35 -8.95
N ALA A 250 -20.23 14.48 -8.77
CA ALA A 250 -19.54 14.84 -7.52
C ALA A 250 -20.45 15.30 -6.35
N ALA A 251 -21.76 15.00 -6.35
CA ALA A 251 -22.69 15.57 -5.37
C ALA A 251 -23.14 14.66 -4.19
N PRO A 252 -23.13 13.31 -4.24
CA PRO A 252 -23.51 12.54 -3.03
C PRO A 252 -22.41 11.66 -2.40
N CYS A 253 -21.32 11.32 -3.08
CA CYS A 253 -20.36 10.32 -2.55
C CYS A 253 -19.36 10.86 -1.50
N LEU A 254 -19.40 12.15 -1.16
CA LEU A 254 -18.52 12.77 -0.18
C LEU A 254 -18.93 12.53 1.29
N LEU A 255 -19.99 11.75 1.54
CA LEU A 255 -20.55 11.54 2.89
C LEU A 255 -20.14 10.23 3.59
N VAL A 256 -19.26 9.39 3.02
CA VAL A 256 -18.97 8.05 3.59
C VAL A 256 -17.53 7.85 4.08
N LEU A 257 -16.73 8.91 4.30
CA LEU A 257 -15.48 8.75 5.06
C LEU A 257 -15.25 9.91 6.03
N PRO A 258 -15.48 9.73 7.35
CA PRO A 258 -14.93 10.63 8.35
C PRO A 258 -13.40 10.39 8.42
N ASN A 259 -12.63 11.47 8.49
CA ASN A 259 -11.18 11.51 8.78
C ASN A 259 -10.15 11.35 7.64
N TYR A 260 -10.39 11.92 6.45
CA TYR A 260 -9.26 12.20 5.54
C TYR A 260 -9.38 13.54 4.80
N SER A 261 -9.64 14.62 5.54
CA SER A 261 -9.78 15.97 4.95
C SER A 261 -9.42 17.10 5.92
N HIS A 262 -8.16 17.15 6.38
CA HIS A 262 -7.57 18.43 6.78
C HIS A 262 -6.57 18.89 5.71
N GLY A 263 -6.98 19.88 4.90
CA GLY A 263 -6.04 20.66 4.09
C GLY A 263 -6.43 21.07 2.68
N LEU A 264 -7.72 21.13 2.32
CA LEU A 264 -8.17 21.74 1.06
C LEU A 264 -9.26 22.80 1.32
N GLN A 265 -8.85 23.98 1.78
CA GLN A 265 -9.66 25.19 1.62
C GLN A 265 -9.55 25.62 0.15
N VAL A 266 -10.62 25.39 -0.60
CA VAL A 266 -10.83 25.96 -1.93
C VAL A 266 -11.52 27.30 -1.74
N HIS A 267 -10.79 28.41 -1.92
CA HIS A 267 -11.41 29.73 -2.06
C HIS A 267 -11.93 29.88 -3.50
N PRO A 268 -13.20 30.30 -3.71
CA PRO A 268 -13.73 30.58 -5.04
C PRO A 268 -13.21 31.94 -5.57
N PRO A 269 -13.22 32.16 -6.90
CA PRO A 269 -12.68 33.36 -7.51
C PRO A 269 -13.64 34.55 -7.33
N GLY A 270 -13.09 35.70 -6.93
CA GLY A 270 -13.81 36.95 -6.79
C GLY A 270 -14.12 37.63 -8.13
N HIS A 271 -15.36 38.06 -8.29
CA HIS A 271 -15.75 39.20 -9.12
C HIS A 271 -16.29 40.28 -8.19
N GLY A 272 -15.76 41.50 -8.32
CA GLY A 272 -15.97 42.57 -7.36
C GLY A 272 -17.32 43.28 -7.52
N MET A 273 -17.84 43.78 -6.40
CA MET A 273 -18.25 45.18 -6.23
C MET A 273 -18.65 45.42 -4.77
N HIS A 274 -18.13 46.52 -4.22
CA HIS A 274 -18.64 47.35 -3.12
C HIS A 274 -19.54 46.70 -2.05
N GLN A 275 -19.03 46.64 -0.81
CA GLN A 275 -19.72 47.28 0.31
C GLN A 275 -18.76 47.60 1.47
N PHE A 276 -18.80 48.88 1.83
CA PHE A 276 -18.33 49.46 3.09
C PHE A 276 -18.89 48.68 4.28
N VAL A 277 -18.07 48.25 5.24
CA VAL A 277 -18.50 48.08 6.64
C VAL A 277 -17.37 48.50 7.57
N SER A 278 -17.68 49.51 8.39
CA SER A 278 -16.84 50.17 9.38
C SER A 278 -16.28 49.25 10.45
N PHE A 279 -15.10 49.62 10.92
CA PHE A 279 -14.56 49.24 12.23
C PHE A 279 -15.42 49.86 13.34
N THR A 280 -16.09 49.05 14.15
CA THR A 280 -16.50 49.45 15.50
C THR A 280 -15.97 48.42 16.49
N SER A 281 -14.95 48.85 17.22
CA SER A 281 -14.49 48.22 18.45
C SER A 281 -15.56 48.47 19.52
N HIS A 282 -16.16 47.41 20.07
CA HIS A 282 -16.84 47.49 21.35
C HIS A 282 -16.22 46.49 22.31
N ARG A 283 -15.73 47.06 23.41
CA ARG A 283 -15.11 46.42 24.57
C ARG A 283 -16.12 46.58 25.70
N GLU A 284 -16.58 45.46 26.27
CA GLU A 284 -17.32 45.31 27.53
C GLU A 284 -17.46 43.79 27.74
N GLY A 285 -17.22 43.13 28.88
CA GLY A 285 -17.21 43.54 30.28
C GLY A 285 -18.21 42.65 31.04
N GLY A 286 -17.75 41.87 32.04
CA GLY A 286 -18.59 41.15 33.03
C GLY A 286 -18.69 39.63 32.81
N SER A 287 -18.10 38.80 33.69
CA SER A 287 -18.62 38.27 35.00
C SER A 287 -19.26 36.89 34.81
N ILE A 288 -18.57 35.77 35.08
CA ILE A 288 -18.50 35.02 36.37
C ILE A 288 -19.84 34.94 37.14
N GLN A 289 -20.46 33.75 37.11
CA GLN A 289 -21.28 33.07 38.15
C GLN A 289 -21.47 31.60 37.68
N THR A 290 -20.74 30.63 38.24
CA THR A 290 -21.09 29.72 39.36
C THR A 290 -22.32 28.83 39.14
N ALA A 291 -22.08 27.52 39.05
CA ALA A 291 -22.69 26.47 39.89
C ALA A 291 -21.80 25.23 39.83
#